data_AF-A0A7S2SNR3-F1
#
_entry.id   AF-A0A7S2SNR3-F1
#
_cell.length_a   1.000
_cell.length_b   1.000
_cell.length_c   1.000
_cell.angle_alpha   90.00
_cell.angle_beta   90.00
_cell.angle_gamma   90.00
#
_symmetry.space_group_name_H-M   'P 1'
#
loop_
_entity.id
_entity.type
_entity.pdbx_description
1 polymer ?
#
loop_
_entity_poly.entity_id
_entity_poly.type
_entity_poly.pdbx_seq_one_letter_code
_entity_poly.pdbx_strand_id
1 'polypeptide(L)'
;HKLSLAFVKWIDFKCKNDPFWRSNGAQVIFSGPDVPGEGEHKVMEYVRRARETDEDWSPRLRHVFYGLDADLIMLSLVTHEKNFMLLREKMSVRHGRGGKAPKDPGNYGREDFELLEISLLRKMLSLQFKDLENPEKYTFKLELERLIDDFVFICMLIGNDFLPHLPHLDIADGSLNLMMTTYKDLLPVMGGYLTDKTSIHLPRFELFIREIARYEEAYWARRGREEKDPMLADPETYKDHYYQTKLGWAPEQQAERRALVRDYIAGLYWVLEYYHYGVGSWDWYFPHLYAPLATDLVDLAEIDVDFNRGTPFTPLMQLLSVLPAQSGQLLPAPYRELMTDELSPLARFYPGDFETDLNGKRNSWESVVRIPFLDEEAMMSALDLIDHKRELTPQERLRNLPGREHSFVPDSSAAPEEEQRKSSASP
;
A
#
# COMPACT_ATOMS: atom_id res chain seq x y z
N HIS A 1 -20.75 -0.15 -9.15
CA HIS A 1 -22.20 -0.27 -8.97
C HIS A 1 -22.81 -1.57 -9.54
N LYS A 2 -22.85 -1.79 -10.87
CA LYS A 2 -23.47 -3.03 -11.44
C LYS A 2 -22.88 -4.31 -10.85
N LEU A 3 -21.55 -4.36 -10.73
CA LEU A 3 -20.84 -5.47 -10.11
C LEU A 3 -21.20 -5.64 -8.63
N SER A 4 -21.24 -4.56 -7.84
CA SER A 4 -21.65 -4.59 -6.43
C SER A 4 -23.06 -5.18 -6.24
N LEU A 5 -24.02 -4.76 -7.08
CA LEU A 5 -25.38 -5.31 -7.09
C LEU A 5 -25.41 -6.80 -7.45
N ALA A 6 -24.60 -7.23 -8.41
CA ALA A 6 -24.49 -8.64 -8.78
C ALA A 6 -23.93 -9.47 -7.63
N PHE A 7 -22.87 -8.99 -6.94
CA PHE A 7 -22.32 -9.66 -5.77
C PHE A 7 -23.33 -9.76 -4.63
N VAL A 8 -24.01 -8.67 -4.27
CA VAL A 8 -25.03 -8.69 -3.20
C VAL A 8 -26.13 -9.73 -3.50
N LYS A 9 -26.63 -9.77 -4.74
CA LYS A 9 -27.63 -10.76 -5.15
C LYS A 9 -27.08 -12.19 -5.14
N TRP A 10 -25.83 -12.37 -5.58
CA TRP A 10 -25.20 -13.67 -5.62
C TRP A 10 -24.90 -14.23 -4.22
N ILE A 11 -24.44 -13.38 -3.30
CA ILE A 11 -24.22 -13.73 -1.88
C ILE A 11 -25.54 -14.11 -1.23
N ASP A 12 -26.59 -13.29 -1.39
CA ASP A 12 -27.94 -13.60 -0.88
C ASP A 12 -28.46 -14.95 -1.41
N PHE A 13 -28.29 -15.19 -2.72
CA PHE A 13 -28.63 -16.48 -3.33
C PHE A 13 -27.84 -17.64 -2.71
N LYS A 14 -26.54 -17.47 -2.48
CA LYS A 14 -25.68 -18.48 -1.84
C LYS A 14 -26.07 -18.75 -0.40
N CYS A 15 -26.34 -17.73 0.41
CA CYS A 15 -26.80 -17.89 1.78
C CYS A 15 -28.12 -18.68 1.87
N LYS A 16 -29.00 -18.57 0.87
CA LYS A 16 -30.29 -19.28 0.83
C LYS A 16 -30.20 -20.71 0.31
N ASN A 17 -29.35 -20.94 -0.71
CA ASN A 17 -29.39 -22.17 -1.50
C ASN A 17 -28.16 -23.08 -1.34
N ASP A 18 -27.04 -22.59 -0.81
CA ASP A 18 -25.82 -23.38 -0.67
C ASP A 18 -25.79 -24.14 0.68
N PRO A 19 -25.86 -25.50 0.68
CA PRO A 19 -25.92 -26.27 1.92
C PRO A 19 -24.67 -26.12 2.78
N PHE A 20 -23.51 -25.84 2.17
CA PHE A 20 -22.27 -25.67 2.91
C PHE A 20 -22.26 -24.37 3.71
N TRP A 21 -22.76 -23.28 3.13
CA TRP A 21 -22.82 -21.97 3.79
C TRP A 21 -23.80 -22.00 4.96
N ARG A 22 -24.93 -22.71 4.79
CA ARG A 22 -25.98 -22.85 5.81
C ARG A 22 -25.59 -23.76 6.95
N SER A 23 -25.02 -24.93 6.64
CA SER A 23 -24.66 -25.91 7.67
C SER A 23 -23.51 -25.43 8.57
N ASN A 24 -22.65 -24.55 8.07
CA ASN A 24 -21.54 -23.96 8.84
C ASN A 24 -21.87 -22.57 9.40
N GLY A 25 -23.07 -22.02 9.16
CA GLY A 25 -23.45 -20.68 9.62
C GLY A 25 -22.51 -19.57 9.16
N ALA A 26 -22.00 -19.66 7.92
CA ALA A 26 -20.96 -18.77 7.42
C ALA A 26 -21.45 -17.32 7.33
N GLN A 27 -21.04 -16.47 8.28
CA GLN A 27 -21.28 -15.04 8.21
C GLN A 27 -20.44 -14.44 7.09
N VAL A 28 -21.08 -13.65 6.23
CA VAL A 28 -20.44 -13.07 5.05
C VAL A 28 -20.61 -11.56 5.08
N ILE A 29 -19.50 -10.85 4.92
CA ILE A 29 -19.47 -9.38 4.85
C ILE A 29 -19.02 -8.97 3.45
N PHE A 30 -19.75 -8.07 2.82
CA PHE A 30 -19.42 -7.49 1.53
C PHE A 30 -19.17 -5.99 1.68
N SER A 31 -17.93 -5.56 1.39
CA SER A 31 -17.50 -4.17 1.40
C SER A 31 -17.18 -3.73 -0.03
N GLY A 32 -18.12 -3.01 -0.66
CA GLY A 32 -18.04 -2.61 -2.07
C GLY A 32 -17.07 -1.45 -2.35
N PRO A 33 -16.92 -1.05 -3.63
CA PRO A 33 -16.09 0.09 -4.03
C PRO A 33 -16.67 1.45 -3.61
N ASP A 34 -17.93 1.47 -3.20
CA ASP A 34 -18.62 2.62 -2.63
C ASP A 34 -18.28 2.83 -1.14
N VAL A 35 -17.69 1.83 -0.46
CA VAL A 35 -17.14 1.98 0.89
C VAL A 35 -15.68 2.44 0.78
N PRO A 36 -15.33 3.65 1.28
CA PRO A 36 -13.97 4.20 1.16
C PRO A 36 -12.90 3.30 1.80
N GLY A 37 -11.71 3.33 1.21
CA GLY A 37 -10.56 2.54 1.65
C GLY A 37 -10.24 1.37 0.72
N GLU A 38 -8.96 1.04 0.64
CA GLU A 38 -8.47 -0.07 -0.16
C GLU A 38 -8.94 -1.41 0.39
N GLY A 39 -9.11 -2.40 -0.49
CA GLY A 39 -9.68 -3.69 -0.12
C GLY A 39 -8.91 -4.36 1.02
N GLU A 40 -7.58 -4.34 0.96
CA GLU A 40 -6.72 -4.95 1.95
C GLU A 40 -6.75 -4.25 3.31
N HIS A 41 -6.76 -2.91 3.31
CA HIS A 41 -6.85 -2.14 4.55
C HIS A 41 -8.23 -2.24 5.20
N LYS A 42 -9.32 -2.36 4.42
CA LYS A 42 -10.65 -2.65 4.97
C LYS A 42 -10.72 -4.01 5.65
N VAL A 43 -10.06 -5.02 5.09
CA VAL A 43 -9.94 -6.35 5.73
C VAL A 43 -9.13 -6.25 7.02
N MET A 44 -8.01 -5.53 7.01
CA MET A 44 -7.17 -5.35 8.21
C MET A 44 -7.88 -4.56 9.30
N GLU A 45 -8.63 -3.52 8.95
CA GLU A 45 -9.48 -2.77 9.88
C GLU A 45 -10.55 -3.67 10.48
N TYR A 46 -11.20 -4.53 9.67
CA TYR A 46 -12.14 -5.52 10.18
C TYR A 46 -11.49 -6.46 11.19
N VAL A 47 -10.31 -7.01 10.89
CA VAL A 47 -9.57 -7.92 11.79
C VAL A 47 -9.24 -7.22 13.12
N ARG A 48 -8.74 -5.98 13.08
CA ARG A 48 -8.44 -5.20 14.29
C ARG A 48 -9.69 -4.93 15.12
N ARG A 49 -10.76 -4.45 14.49
CA ARG A 49 -12.04 -4.18 15.16
C ARG A 49 -12.63 -5.45 15.77
N ALA A 50 -12.71 -6.53 14.99
CA ALA A 50 -13.26 -7.81 15.44
C ALA A 50 -12.47 -8.37 16.63
N ARG A 51 -11.14 -8.27 16.63
CA ARG A 51 -10.31 -8.67 17.77
C ARG A 51 -10.67 -7.98 19.09
N GLU A 52 -11.16 -6.74 19.03
CA GLU A 52 -11.55 -5.96 20.20
C GLU A 52 -13.02 -6.14 20.59
N THR A 53 -13.91 -6.32 19.60
CA THR A 53 -15.36 -6.26 19.81
C THR A 53 -16.06 -7.63 19.79
N ASP A 54 -15.47 -8.64 19.15
CA ASP A 54 -16.07 -9.96 19.01
C ASP A 54 -15.78 -10.80 20.26
N GLU A 55 -16.84 -11.13 21.02
CA GLU A 55 -16.74 -11.92 22.25
C GLU A 55 -16.25 -13.36 21.98
N ASP A 56 -16.45 -13.86 20.77
CA ASP A 56 -16.00 -15.19 20.33
C ASP A 56 -14.56 -15.16 19.77
N TRP A 57 -13.89 -14.01 19.74
CA TRP A 57 -12.53 -13.90 19.23
C TRP A 57 -11.55 -14.75 20.03
N SER A 58 -10.96 -15.74 19.37
CA SER A 58 -9.99 -16.66 19.97
C SER A 58 -8.60 -16.51 19.33
N PRO A 59 -7.51 -16.54 20.11
CA PRO A 59 -6.14 -16.64 19.57
C PRO A 59 -5.87 -17.90 18.73
N ARG A 60 -6.83 -18.85 18.68
CA ARG A 60 -6.79 -20.06 17.84
C ARG A 60 -7.50 -19.89 16.50
N LEU A 61 -8.16 -18.76 16.27
CA LEU A 61 -8.71 -18.40 14.97
C LEU A 61 -7.61 -18.49 13.92
N ARG A 62 -7.99 -18.98 12.74
CA ARG A 62 -7.11 -19.09 11.58
C ARG A 62 -7.61 -18.13 10.51
N HIS A 63 -6.76 -17.19 10.16
CA HIS A 63 -7.03 -16.20 9.13
C HIS A 63 -6.40 -16.68 7.83
N VAL A 64 -7.17 -16.65 6.75
CA VAL A 64 -6.67 -16.90 5.39
C VAL A 64 -7.00 -15.66 4.58
N PHE A 65 -5.97 -14.99 4.09
CA PHE A 65 -6.12 -13.78 3.30
C PHE A 65 -5.66 -14.04 1.87
N TYR A 66 -6.57 -13.87 0.92
CA TYR A 66 -6.29 -14.07 -0.49
C TYR A 66 -5.86 -12.77 -1.17
N GLY A 67 -4.75 -12.83 -1.90
CA GLY A 67 -4.30 -11.76 -2.79
C GLY A 67 -2.88 -12.00 -3.32
N LEU A 68 -2.47 -11.18 -4.28
CA LEU A 68 -1.18 -11.34 -4.98
C LEU A 68 -0.12 -10.34 -4.52
N ASP A 69 -0.55 -9.29 -3.82
CA ASP A 69 0.28 -8.14 -3.46
C ASP A 69 1.26 -8.48 -2.33
N ALA A 70 2.44 -7.85 -2.38
CA ALA A 70 3.50 -8.10 -1.40
C ALA A 70 3.15 -7.51 -0.03
N ASP A 71 2.42 -6.39 -0.02
CA ASP A 71 1.99 -5.65 1.17
C ASP A 71 1.17 -6.52 2.12
N LEU A 72 0.44 -7.51 1.58
CA LEU A 72 -0.30 -8.50 2.37
C LEU A 72 0.58 -9.26 3.37
N ILE A 73 1.86 -9.49 3.05
CA ILE A 73 2.81 -10.12 3.98
C ILE A 73 3.01 -9.22 5.19
N MET A 74 3.25 -7.93 4.94
CA MET A 74 3.52 -6.93 5.97
C MET A 74 2.27 -6.65 6.80
N LEU A 75 1.12 -6.43 6.16
CA LEU A 75 -0.17 -6.25 6.84
C LEU A 75 -0.51 -7.44 7.74
N SER A 76 -0.29 -8.68 7.26
CA SER A 76 -0.52 -9.89 8.06
C SER A 76 0.41 -9.97 9.26
N LEU A 77 1.67 -9.57 9.12
CA LEU A 77 2.64 -9.53 10.23
C LEU A 77 2.22 -8.52 11.31
N VAL A 78 1.79 -7.32 10.90
CA VAL A 78 1.33 -6.23 11.77
C VAL A 78 0.07 -6.57 12.56
N THR A 79 -0.76 -7.52 12.10
CA THR A 79 -1.90 -7.99 12.92
C THR A 79 -1.47 -8.66 14.23
N HIS A 80 -0.24 -9.17 14.27
CA HIS A 80 0.28 -10.06 15.32
C HIS A 80 -0.54 -11.33 15.56
N GLU A 81 -1.42 -11.70 14.63
CA GLU A 81 -2.19 -12.93 14.71
C GLU A 81 -1.30 -14.15 14.46
N LYS A 82 -1.38 -15.14 15.36
CA LYS A 82 -0.46 -16.29 15.35
C LYS A 82 -0.74 -17.27 14.22
N ASN A 83 -2.00 -17.41 13.81
CA ASN A 83 -2.40 -18.34 12.76
C ASN A 83 -2.94 -17.56 11.56
N PHE A 84 -2.03 -16.94 10.82
CA PHE A 84 -2.35 -16.19 9.61
C PHE A 84 -1.67 -16.84 8.40
N MET A 85 -2.41 -16.98 7.30
CA MET A 85 -1.94 -17.56 6.05
C MET A 85 -2.33 -16.67 4.88
N LEU A 86 -1.43 -16.51 3.92
CA LEU A 86 -1.77 -15.93 2.62
C LEU A 86 -2.05 -17.04 1.62
N LEU A 87 -3.11 -16.88 0.85
CA LEU A 87 -3.45 -17.74 -0.27
C LEU A 87 -3.27 -16.96 -1.56
N ARG A 88 -2.50 -17.50 -2.50
CA ARG A 88 -2.28 -16.87 -3.81
C ARG A 88 -2.27 -17.89 -4.91
N GLU A 89 -2.51 -17.43 -6.12
CA GLU A 89 -2.37 -18.27 -7.31
C GLU A 89 -0.89 -18.49 -7.61
N LYS A 90 -0.56 -19.68 -8.11
CA LYS A 90 0.77 -19.98 -8.64
C LYS A 90 1.04 -19.10 -9.84
N MET A 91 1.92 -18.13 -9.64
CA MET A 91 2.39 -17.30 -10.73
C MET A 91 3.26 -18.15 -11.64
N SER A 92 2.76 -18.52 -12.81
CA SER A 92 3.63 -19.04 -13.87
C SER A 92 4.56 -17.90 -14.31
N VAL A 93 5.77 -17.86 -13.77
CA VAL A 93 6.76 -16.83 -14.09
C VAL A 93 7.11 -16.95 -15.59
N ARG A 94 6.55 -16.05 -16.41
CA ARG A 94 6.71 -16.04 -17.87
C ARG A 94 8.10 -15.53 -18.26
N HIS A 95 9.09 -16.40 -18.32
CA HIS A 95 10.33 -16.12 -19.05
C HIS A 95 10.25 -16.72 -20.47
N GLY A 96 9.78 -15.93 -21.45
CA GLY A 96 9.93 -16.23 -22.89
C GLY A 96 8.65 -16.37 -23.73
N ARG A 97 8.83 -16.38 -25.06
CA ARG A 97 7.80 -16.36 -26.13
C ARG A 97 6.99 -17.68 -26.31
N GLY A 98 6.94 -18.56 -25.30
CA GLY A 98 6.35 -19.91 -25.41
C GLY A 98 5.38 -20.31 -24.28
N GLY A 99 4.92 -19.38 -23.45
CA GLY A 99 4.04 -19.69 -22.32
C GLY A 99 2.63 -20.13 -22.75
N LYS A 100 2.10 -21.18 -22.10
CA LYS A 100 0.67 -21.56 -22.22
C LYS A 100 -0.22 -20.38 -21.82
N ALA A 101 -1.38 -20.25 -22.45
CA ALA A 101 -2.39 -19.27 -22.06
C ALA A 101 -2.73 -19.42 -20.56
N PRO A 102 -3.04 -18.33 -19.85
CA PRO A 102 -3.50 -18.41 -18.47
C PRO A 102 -4.68 -19.37 -18.40
N LYS A 103 -4.65 -20.27 -17.42
CA LYS A 103 -5.78 -21.15 -17.17
C LYS A 103 -6.98 -20.27 -16.77
N ASP A 104 -8.16 -20.64 -17.24
CA ASP A 104 -9.40 -19.99 -16.83
C ASP A 104 -9.58 -20.14 -15.29
N PRO A 105 -9.75 -19.04 -14.54
CA PRO A 105 -9.98 -19.08 -13.09
C PRO A 105 -11.11 -20.03 -12.67
N GLY A 106 -12.15 -20.19 -13.51
CA GLY A 106 -13.24 -21.13 -13.25
C GLY A 106 -12.83 -22.61 -13.22
N ASN A 107 -11.62 -22.92 -13.68
CA ASN A 107 -11.06 -24.28 -13.71
C ASN A 107 -9.94 -24.49 -12.67
N TYR A 108 -9.66 -23.51 -11.80
CA TYR A 108 -8.58 -23.64 -10.83
C TYR A 108 -8.86 -24.76 -9.83
N GLY A 109 -7.84 -25.58 -9.60
CA GLY A 109 -7.81 -26.63 -8.60
C GLY A 109 -6.80 -26.30 -7.52
N ARG A 110 -6.70 -27.16 -6.50
CA ARG A 110 -5.81 -26.96 -5.34
C ARG A 110 -4.34 -26.77 -5.73
N GLU A 111 -3.89 -27.45 -6.78
CA GLU A 111 -2.51 -27.40 -7.27
C GLU A 111 -2.15 -26.06 -7.93
N ASP A 112 -3.15 -25.23 -8.24
CA ASP A 112 -2.96 -23.91 -8.85
C ASP A 112 -2.75 -22.81 -7.79
N PHE A 113 -2.79 -23.15 -6.50
CA PHE A 113 -2.59 -22.21 -5.40
C PHE A 113 -1.34 -22.53 -4.57
N GLU A 114 -0.81 -21.49 -3.94
CA GLU A 114 0.26 -21.51 -2.96
C GLU A 114 -0.24 -20.90 -1.65
N LEU A 115 0.25 -21.46 -0.55
CA LEU A 115 0.01 -20.97 0.80
C LEU A 115 1.32 -20.46 1.40
N LEU A 116 1.30 -19.24 1.90
CA LEU A 116 2.38 -18.68 2.70
C LEU A 116 1.93 -18.62 4.17
N GLU A 117 2.58 -19.42 5.02
CA GLU A 117 2.31 -19.41 6.46
C GLU A 117 3.09 -18.29 7.14
N ILE A 118 2.38 -17.25 7.58
CA ILE A 118 2.99 -16.11 8.29
C ILE A 118 3.59 -16.55 9.63
N SER A 119 3.03 -17.57 10.26
CA SER A 119 3.57 -18.19 11.48
C SER A 119 5.01 -18.72 11.31
N LEU A 120 5.34 -19.29 10.15
CA LEU A 120 6.68 -19.76 9.82
C LEU A 120 7.63 -18.58 9.60
N LEU A 121 7.18 -17.54 8.89
CA LEU A 121 7.97 -16.31 8.71
C LEU A 121 8.32 -15.66 10.06
N ARG A 122 7.35 -15.55 10.97
CA ARG A 122 7.56 -15.05 12.34
C ARG A 122 8.60 -15.88 13.09
N LYS A 123 8.56 -17.20 12.94
CA LYS A 123 9.57 -18.10 13.53
C LYS A 123 10.95 -17.92 12.91
N MET A 124 11.04 -17.71 11.59
CA MET A 124 12.31 -17.43 10.91
C MET A 124 12.92 -16.12 11.40
N LEU A 125 12.11 -15.07 11.55
CA LEU A 125 12.55 -13.80 12.14
C LEU A 125 13.07 -14.02 13.57
N SER A 126 12.32 -14.71 14.43
CA SER A 126 12.79 -15.04 15.79
C SER A 126 14.15 -15.75 15.80
N LEU A 127 14.36 -16.72 14.90
CA LEU A 127 15.62 -17.45 14.81
C LEU A 127 16.79 -16.57 14.34
N GLN A 128 16.54 -15.57 13.49
CA GLN A 128 17.56 -14.66 12.97
C GLN A 128 18.20 -13.79 14.07
N PHE A 129 17.46 -13.46 15.13
CA PHE A 129 17.91 -12.61 16.24
C PHE A 129 18.22 -13.38 17.53
N LYS A 130 18.15 -14.73 17.50
CA LYS A 130 18.27 -15.58 18.70
C LYS A 130 19.59 -15.41 19.46
N ASP A 131 20.69 -15.10 18.76
CA ASP A 131 21.99 -14.82 19.36
C ASP A 131 22.01 -13.55 20.21
N LEU A 132 21.08 -12.62 19.99
CA LEU A 132 20.91 -11.44 20.83
C LEU A 132 20.19 -11.74 22.16
N GLU A 133 19.61 -12.93 22.33
CA GLU A 133 19.01 -13.36 23.60
C GLU A 133 20.05 -13.77 24.65
N ASN A 134 21.35 -13.75 24.32
CA ASN A 134 22.41 -14.11 25.24
C ASN A 134 22.59 -13.03 26.34
N PRO A 135 22.19 -13.31 27.60
CA PRO A 135 22.23 -12.33 28.67
C PRO A 135 23.66 -11.97 29.12
N GLU A 136 24.66 -12.77 28.76
CA GLU A 136 26.08 -12.46 29.02
C GLU A 136 26.62 -11.38 28.08
N LYS A 137 26.02 -11.22 26.90
CA LYS A 137 26.44 -10.25 25.87
C LYS A 137 25.56 -9.03 25.81
N TYR A 138 24.26 -9.19 26.06
CA TYR A 138 23.27 -8.15 25.85
C TYR A 138 22.34 -8.04 27.05
N THR A 139 22.07 -6.80 27.47
CA THR A 139 21.15 -6.49 28.57
C THR A 139 19.72 -6.22 28.10
N PHE A 140 19.53 -6.11 26.78
CA PHE A 140 18.26 -5.80 26.15
C PHE A 140 17.38 -7.05 26.03
N LYS A 141 16.13 -6.98 26.52
CA LYS A 141 15.16 -8.06 26.39
C LYS A 141 14.49 -7.98 25.01
N LEU A 142 14.68 -9.01 24.19
CA LEU A 142 14.01 -9.11 22.90
C LEU A 142 12.54 -9.47 23.04
N GLU A 143 11.69 -8.73 22.33
CA GLU A 143 10.28 -8.96 22.11
C GLU A 143 10.04 -9.17 20.62
N LEU A 144 9.53 -10.36 20.25
CA LEU A 144 9.31 -10.75 18.85
C LEU A 144 8.34 -9.81 18.14
N GLU A 145 7.27 -9.36 18.81
CA GLU A 145 6.29 -8.47 18.17
C GLU A 145 6.93 -7.14 17.77
N ARG A 146 7.79 -6.58 18.62
CA ARG A 146 8.53 -5.34 18.34
C ARG A 146 9.59 -5.51 17.25
N LEU A 147 10.24 -6.68 17.19
CA LEU A 147 11.13 -7.02 16.06
C LEU A 147 10.37 -7.12 14.74
N ILE A 148 9.13 -7.62 14.77
CA ILE A 148 8.28 -7.71 13.59
C ILE A 148 7.85 -6.31 13.13
N ASP A 149 7.47 -5.42 14.05
CA ASP A 149 7.16 -4.02 13.74
C ASP A 149 8.34 -3.33 13.03
N ASP A 150 9.54 -3.47 13.60
CA ASP A 150 10.76 -2.91 13.00
C ASP A 150 11.12 -3.58 11.65
N PHE A 151 10.89 -4.89 11.50
CA PHE A 151 11.09 -5.58 10.23
C PHE A 151 10.17 -5.01 9.15
N VAL A 152 8.89 -4.82 9.47
CA VAL A 152 7.90 -4.23 8.56
C VAL A 152 8.31 -2.80 8.19
N PHE A 153 8.72 -1.99 9.17
CA PHE A 153 9.24 -0.65 8.93
C PHE A 153 10.48 -0.64 8.03
N ILE A 154 11.44 -1.56 8.24
CA ILE A 154 12.62 -1.70 7.38
C ILE A 154 12.21 -2.07 5.93
N CYS A 155 11.21 -2.94 5.75
CA CYS A 155 10.70 -3.28 4.43
C CYS A 155 10.09 -2.07 3.72
N MET A 156 9.40 -1.17 4.44
CA MET A 156 8.83 0.07 3.87
C MET A 156 9.90 0.96 3.22
N LEU A 157 11.14 0.96 3.73
CA LEU A 157 12.24 1.77 3.18
C LEU A 157 12.75 1.28 1.82
N ILE A 158 12.52 0.01 1.48
CA ILE A 158 12.93 -0.57 0.19
C ILE A 158 11.94 -0.22 -0.92
N GLY A 159 10.70 0.08 -0.56
CA GLY A 159 9.64 0.41 -1.50
C GLY A 159 8.28 0.04 -0.91
N ASN A 160 7.34 0.94 -1.14
CA ASN A 160 5.92 0.78 -0.89
C ASN A 160 5.17 1.66 -1.90
N ASP A 161 3.84 1.57 -1.93
CA ASP A 161 3.03 2.28 -2.92
C ASP A 161 2.97 3.80 -2.69
N PHE A 162 3.35 4.28 -1.50
CA PHE A 162 3.15 5.68 -1.07
C PHE A 162 4.43 6.52 -1.13
N LEU A 163 5.60 5.89 -1.01
CA LEU A 163 6.89 6.56 -1.01
C LEU A 163 7.84 5.94 -2.04
N PRO A 164 8.59 6.77 -2.78
CA PRO A 164 9.70 6.26 -3.57
C PRO A 164 10.75 5.61 -2.66
N HIS A 165 11.34 4.53 -3.14
CA HIS A 165 12.46 3.87 -2.47
C HIS A 165 13.69 4.77 -2.45
N LEU A 166 14.51 4.63 -1.41
CA LEU A 166 15.80 5.33 -1.35
C LEU A 166 16.66 4.88 -2.55
N PRO A 167 17.33 5.78 -3.29
CA PRO A 167 17.87 5.45 -4.61
C PRO A 167 18.87 4.28 -4.63
N HIS A 168 19.66 4.11 -3.58
CA HIS A 168 20.69 3.08 -3.49
C HIS A 168 20.20 1.76 -2.87
N LEU A 169 18.92 1.66 -2.52
CA LEU A 169 18.32 0.45 -1.95
C LEU A 169 17.43 -0.26 -2.97
N ASP A 170 17.77 -1.51 -3.30
CA ASP A 170 16.99 -2.37 -4.20
C ASP A 170 17.01 -3.82 -3.67
N ILE A 171 15.85 -4.49 -3.68
CA ILE A 171 15.75 -5.91 -3.30
C ILE A 171 16.66 -6.77 -4.17
N ALA A 172 16.75 -6.48 -5.47
CA ALA A 172 17.58 -7.22 -6.42
C ALA A 172 19.09 -7.12 -6.11
N ASP A 173 19.51 -6.04 -5.46
CA ASP A 173 20.89 -5.81 -5.02
C ASP A 173 21.17 -6.37 -3.62
N GLY A 174 20.17 -7.01 -2.98
CA GLY A 174 20.30 -7.60 -1.65
C GLY A 174 20.18 -6.60 -0.50
N SER A 175 19.62 -5.41 -0.74
CA SER A 175 19.51 -4.35 0.26
C SER A 175 18.71 -4.76 1.50
N LEU A 176 17.70 -5.64 1.37
CA LEU A 176 16.99 -6.17 2.55
C LEU A 176 17.93 -6.94 3.48
N ASN A 177 18.83 -7.77 2.94
CA ASN A 177 19.79 -8.51 3.76
C ASN A 177 20.77 -7.57 4.45
N LEU A 178 21.28 -6.57 3.72
CA LEU A 178 22.14 -5.52 4.28
C LEU A 178 21.45 -4.84 5.47
N MET A 179 20.23 -4.34 5.26
CA MET A 179 19.47 -3.63 6.29
C MET A 179 19.16 -4.52 7.49
N MET A 180 18.79 -5.78 7.28
CA MET A 180 18.54 -6.71 8.37
C MET A 180 19.79 -7.01 9.19
N THR A 181 20.95 -7.17 8.54
CA THR A 181 22.24 -7.33 9.23
C THR A 181 22.60 -6.06 9.99
N THR A 182 22.51 -4.89 9.36
CA THR A 182 22.79 -3.60 10.01
C THR A 182 21.89 -3.37 11.22
N TYR A 183 20.59 -3.64 11.10
CA TYR A 183 19.65 -3.51 12.21
C TYR A 183 20.02 -4.45 13.36
N LYS A 184 20.32 -5.72 13.07
CA LYS A 184 20.74 -6.69 14.08
C LYS A 184 22.01 -6.27 14.82
N ASP A 185 23.01 -5.75 14.11
CA ASP A 185 24.28 -5.31 14.68
C ASP A 185 24.11 -4.02 15.52
N LEU A 186 23.21 -3.13 15.11
CA LEU A 186 22.93 -1.88 15.81
C LEU A 186 21.96 -2.03 16.99
N LEU A 187 21.09 -3.04 17.00
CA LEU A 187 20.05 -3.19 18.03
C LEU A 187 20.62 -3.16 19.47
N PRO A 188 21.75 -3.84 19.79
CA PRO A 188 22.40 -3.73 21.09
C PRO A 188 22.92 -2.32 21.43
N VAL A 189 23.37 -1.57 20.43
CA VAL A 189 23.93 -0.22 20.56
C VAL A 189 22.83 0.81 20.74
N MET A 190 21.72 0.66 20.00
CA MET A 190 20.55 1.54 20.07
C MET A 190 19.78 1.39 21.38
N GLY A 191 19.94 0.26 22.08
CA GLY A 191 19.28 -0.03 23.36
C GLY A 191 17.75 -0.14 23.25
N GLY A 192 17.21 -0.28 22.04
CA GLY A 192 15.78 -0.34 21.77
C GLY A 192 15.45 -0.36 20.28
N TYR A 193 14.17 -0.53 20.00
CA TYR A 193 13.57 -0.64 18.66
C TYR A 193 13.58 0.69 17.89
N LEU A 194 13.48 0.60 16.56
CA LEU A 194 13.31 1.73 15.65
C LEU A 194 11.92 2.35 15.77
N THR A 195 10.91 1.51 15.99
CA THR A 195 9.51 1.92 16.02
C THR A 195 8.82 1.48 17.31
N ASP A 196 7.78 2.21 17.69
CA ASP A 196 6.73 1.78 18.60
C ASP A 196 5.39 1.95 17.89
N LYS A 197 5.02 0.92 17.13
CA LYS A 197 3.90 0.95 16.19
C LYS A 197 4.05 2.13 15.21
N THR A 198 3.29 3.20 15.43
CA THR A 198 3.24 4.35 14.52
C THR A 198 4.23 5.44 14.87
N SER A 199 4.89 5.33 16.02
CA SER A 199 5.94 6.26 16.43
C SER A 199 7.32 5.78 15.98
N ILE A 200 8.05 6.63 15.26
CA ILE A 200 9.46 6.37 14.89
C ILE A 200 10.38 6.99 15.94
N HIS A 201 11.35 6.23 16.44
CA HIS A 201 12.41 6.74 17.29
C HIS A 201 13.51 7.37 16.42
N LEU A 202 13.30 8.61 15.98
CA LEU A 202 14.14 9.31 15.00
C LEU A 202 15.66 9.26 15.28
N PRO A 203 16.17 9.44 16.52
CA PRO A 203 17.60 9.29 16.77
C PRO A 203 18.18 7.89 16.49
N ARG A 204 17.40 6.83 16.70
CA ARG A 204 17.81 5.44 16.42
C ARG A 204 17.71 5.17 14.93
N PHE A 205 16.64 5.66 14.32
CA PHE A 205 16.45 5.59 12.88
C PHE A 205 17.58 6.29 12.12
N GLU A 206 18.00 7.47 12.55
CA GLU A 206 19.15 8.18 11.98
C GLU A 206 20.45 7.38 12.10
N LEU A 207 20.71 6.74 13.26
CA LEU A 207 21.87 5.85 13.43
C LEU A 207 21.83 4.68 12.44
N PHE A 208 20.66 4.08 12.25
CA PHE A 208 20.44 3.00 11.30
C PHE A 208 20.66 3.46 9.85
N ILE A 209 20.07 4.59 9.46
CA ILE A 209 20.21 5.17 8.13
C ILE A 209 21.68 5.55 7.85
N ARG A 210 22.39 6.08 8.83
CA ARG A 210 23.80 6.45 8.67
C ARG A 210 24.68 5.26 8.32
N GLU A 211 24.44 4.07 8.88
CA GLU A 211 25.23 2.89 8.53
C GLU A 211 24.91 2.36 7.13
N ILE A 212 23.64 2.37 6.70
CA ILE A 212 23.29 1.94 5.33
C ILE A 212 23.76 2.95 4.27
N ALA A 213 23.76 4.24 4.61
CA ALA A 213 24.18 5.32 3.71
C ALA A 213 25.67 5.25 3.34
N ARG A 214 26.49 4.48 4.09
CA ARG A 214 27.91 4.24 3.77
C ARG A 214 28.12 3.55 2.42
N TYR A 215 27.10 2.87 1.92
CA TYR A 215 27.14 2.18 0.63
C TYR A 215 26.65 3.05 -0.54
N GLU A 216 26.08 4.23 -0.26
CA GLU A 216 25.49 5.12 -1.26
C GLU A 216 26.52 5.66 -2.27
N GLU A 217 27.69 6.09 -1.80
CA GLU A 217 28.76 6.58 -2.68
C GLU A 217 29.23 5.50 -3.65
N ALA A 218 29.44 4.27 -3.16
CA ALA A 218 29.85 3.14 -4.00
C ALA A 218 28.78 2.76 -5.03
N TYR A 219 27.50 2.88 -4.65
CA TYR A 219 26.36 2.69 -5.54
C TYR A 219 26.39 3.72 -6.69
N TRP A 220 26.50 5.02 -6.38
CA TRP A 220 26.52 6.07 -7.39
C TRP A 220 27.76 6.02 -8.27
N ALA A 221 28.93 5.71 -7.69
CA ALA A 221 30.15 5.47 -8.46
C ALA A 221 29.96 4.35 -9.50
N ARG A 222 29.30 3.24 -9.13
CA ARG A 222 28.97 2.14 -10.05
C ARG A 222 27.97 2.60 -11.11
N ARG A 223 26.88 3.23 -10.68
CA ARG A 223 25.78 3.65 -11.54
C ARG A 223 26.21 4.72 -12.56
N GLY A 224 26.96 5.73 -12.14
CA GLY A 224 27.51 6.74 -13.04
C GLY A 224 28.43 6.14 -14.11
N ARG A 225 29.19 5.08 -13.80
CA ARG A 225 29.97 4.35 -14.84
C ARG A 225 29.07 3.61 -15.83
N GLU A 226 27.99 2.99 -15.36
CA GLU A 226 27.03 2.26 -16.20
C GLU A 226 26.24 3.21 -17.12
N GLU A 227 25.82 4.35 -16.58
CA GLU A 227 25.08 5.40 -17.30
C GLU A 227 26.00 6.32 -18.12
N LYS A 228 27.33 6.17 -17.99
CA LYS A 228 28.36 7.05 -18.59
C LYS A 228 28.19 8.51 -18.18
N ASP A 229 27.79 8.71 -16.93
CA ASP A 229 27.63 10.01 -16.28
C ASP A 229 28.78 10.22 -15.27
N PRO A 230 29.80 11.04 -15.61
CA PRO A 230 30.95 11.25 -14.73
C PRO A 230 30.60 12.05 -13.47
N MET A 231 29.57 12.92 -13.52
CA MET A 231 29.15 13.70 -12.35
C MET A 231 28.46 12.79 -11.33
N LEU A 232 27.66 11.84 -11.80
CA LEU A 232 27.07 10.84 -10.92
C LEU A 232 28.11 9.87 -10.33
N ALA A 233 29.22 9.63 -11.04
CA ALA A 233 30.27 8.73 -10.58
C ALA A 233 31.24 9.35 -9.56
N ASP A 234 31.23 10.68 -9.42
CA ASP A 234 32.16 11.45 -8.58
C ASP A 234 31.55 11.69 -7.18
N PRO A 235 32.22 11.22 -6.10
CA PRO A 235 31.80 11.45 -4.71
C PRO A 235 31.52 12.90 -4.34
N GLU A 236 32.20 13.86 -4.98
CA GLU A 236 32.04 15.29 -4.66
C GLU A 236 30.82 15.92 -5.36
N THR A 237 30.32 15.31 -6.44
CA THR A 237 29.28 15.96 -7.27
C THR A 237 27.99 15.16 -7.43
N TYR A 238 27.97 13.85 -7.11
CA TYR A 238 26.79 13.00 -7.36
C TYR A 238 25.52 13.50 -6.67
N LYS A 239 25.63 14.08 -5.47
CA LYS A 239 24.46 14.59 -4.73
C LYS A 239 23.79 15.72 -5.45
N ASP A 240 24.56 16.76 -5.78
CA ASP A 240 24.04 17.93 -6.47
C ASP A 240 23.52 17.56 -7.85
N HIS A 241 24.24 16.68 -8.54
CA HIS A 241 23.81 16.16 -9.84
C HIS A 241 22.51 15.37 -9.75
N TYR A 242 22.32 14.55 -8.71
CA TYR A 242 21.07 13.84 -8.46
C TYR A 242 19.89 14.80 -8.30
N TYR A 243 20.01 15.79 -7.41
CA TYR A 243 18.92 16.76 -7.18
C TYR A 243 18.64 17.64 -8.39
N GLN A 244 19.69 18.04 -9.13
CA GLN A 244 19.53 18.81 -10.35
C GLN A 244 18.82 18.01 -11.46
N THR A 245 19.20 16.75 -11.66
CA THR A 245 18.64 15.93 -12.75
C THR A 245 17.25 15.38 -12.45
N LYS A 246 16.96 15.05 -11.18
CA LYS A 246 15.69 14.44 -10.77
C LYS A 246 14.64 15.47 -10.38
N LEU A 247 15.05 16.51 -9.65
CA LEU A 247 14.13 17.49 -9.04
C LEU A 247 14.32 18.91 -9.60
N GLY A 248 15.31 19.12 -10.47
CA GLY A 248 15.59 20.43 -11.07
C GLY A 248 16.24 21.43 -10.12
N TRP A 249 16.75 20.97 -8.96
CA TRP A 249 17.25 21.85 -7.90
C TRP A 249 18.75 22.10 -8.01
N ALA A 250 19.14 23.37 -7.89
CA ALA A 250 20.53 23.79 -7.85
C ALA A 250 21.20 23.45 -6.49
N PRO A 251 22.55 23.45 -6.41
CA PRO A 251 23.29 23.25 -5.16
C PRO A 251 22.89 24.21 -4.01
N GLU A 252 22.41 25.41 -4.33
CA GLU A 252 22.05 26.43 -3.34
C GLU A 252 20.69 26.15 -2.67
N GLN A 253 19.86 25.28 -3.24
CA GLN A 253 18.50 24.95 -2.80
C GLN A 253 18.49 23.91 -1.66
N GLN A 254 19.30 24.17 -0.63
CA GLN A 254 19.43 23.28 0.53
C GLN A 254 18.16 23.26 1.40
N ALA A 255 17.38 24.34 1.39
CA ALA A 255 16.12 24.41 2.13
C ALA A 255 15.07 23.45 1.54
N GLU A 256 15.01 23.34 0.20
CA GLU A 256 14.12 22.43 -0.52
C GLU A 256 14.52 20.97 -0.30
N ARG A 257 15.83 20.66 -0.31
CA ARG A 257 16.32 19.33 0.07
C ARG A 257 15.95 18.98 1.50
N ARG A 258 16.04 19.95 2.42
CA ARG A 258 15.62 19.72 3.81
C ARG A 258 14.10 19.53 3.94
N ALA A 259 13.30 20.25 3.16
CA ALA A 259 11.86 20.05 3.10
C ALA A 259 11.51 18.65 2.56
N LEU A 260 12.19 18.19 1.51
CA LEU A 260 12.03 16.83 0.98
C LEU A 260 12.28 15.75 2.05
N VAL A 261 13.32 15.92 2.88
CA VAL A 261 13.58 15.01 4.02
C VAL A 261 12.41 15.04 5.02
N ARG A 262 11.88 16.22 5.37
CA ARG A 262 10.72 16.32 6.26
C ARG A 262 9.49 15.63 5.69
N ASP A 263 9.20 15.85 4.41
CA ASP A 263 8.07 15.23 3.72
C ASP A 263 8.22 13.70 3.64
N TYR A 264 9.45 13.21 3.46
CA TYR A 264 9.74 11.78 3.43
C TYR A 264 9.54 11.14 4.80
N ILE A 265 10.03 11.78 5.87
CA ILE A 265 9.80 11.32 7.25
C ILE A 265 8.31 11.35 7.58
N ALA A 266 7.59 12.40 7.20
CA ALA A 266 6.14 12.46 7.34
C ALA A 266 5.49 11.26 6.64
N GLY A 267 5.88 10.95 5.40
CA GLY A 267 5.35 9.77 4.72
C GLY A 267 5.61 8.46 5.45
N LEU A 268 6.77 8.28 6.08
CA LEU A 268 7.04 7.08 6.88
C LEU A 268 6.08 6.96 8.07
N TYR A 269 5.78 8.08 8.75
CA TYR A 269 4.75 8.09 9.81
C TYR A 269 3.36 7.77 9.24
N TRP A 270 3.01 8.35 8.09
CA TRP A 270 1.71 8.11 7.45
C TRP A 270 1.53 6.63 7.08
N VAL A 271 2.55 6.01 6.47
CA VAL A 271 2.51 4.59 6.07
C VAL A 271 2.42 3.67 7.29
N LEU A 272 3.18 3.95 8.36
CA LEU A 272 3.06 3.19 9.61
C LEU A 272 1.66 3.29 10.22
N GLU A 273 1.09 4.50 10.28
CA GLU A 273 -0.29 4.70 10.75
C GLU A 273 -1.27 3.91 9.88
N TYR A 274 -1.12 3.96 8.56
CA TYR A 274 -1.97 3.26 7.61
C TYR A 274 -1.98 1.74 7.82
N TYR A 275 -0.80 1.16 8.07
CA TYR A 275 -0.63 -0.28 8.29
C TYR A 275 -1.15 -0.72 9.66
N HIS A 276 -0.81 0.01 10.72
CA HIS A 276 -1.16 -0.37 12.09
C HIS A 276 -2.62 -0.06 12.46
N TYR A 277 -3.15 1.09 12.05
CA TYR A 277 -4.43 1.60 12.51
C TYR A 277 -5.40 1.98 11.39
N GLY A 278 -4.93 2.14 10.16
CA GLY A 278 -5.73 2.60 9.01
C GLY A 278 -5.44 4.06 8.69
N VAL A 279 -6.22 4.66 7.80
CA VAL A 279 -5.87 5.97 7.19
C VAL A 279 -5.74 7.06 8.26
N GLY A 280 -4.52 7.55 8.45
CA GLY A 280 -4.19 8.68 9.33
C GLY A 280 -4.56 10.04 8.71
N SER A 281 -4.43 10.16 7.38
CA SER A 281 -4.84 11.34 6.61
C SER A 281 -5.28 10.96 5.21
N TRP A 282 -6.46 11.41 4.80
CA TRP A 282 -6.94 11.27 3.42
C TRP A 282 -6.35 12.31 2.47
N ASP A 283 -5.90 13.45 3.02
CA ASP A 283 -5.45 14.61 2.25
C ASP A 283 -3.93 14.55 2.01
N TRP A 284 -3.18 13.88 2.89
CA TRP A 284 -1.74 13.80 2.78
C TRP A 284 -1.30 12.95 1.59
N TYR A 285 -0.29 13.45 0.88
CA TYR A 285 0.47 12.72 -0.13
C TYR A 285 1.93 13.17 -0.08
N PHE A 286 2.83 12.36 -0.63
CA PHE A 286 4.22 12.75 -0.79
C PHE A 286 4.38 13.62 -2.06
N PRO A 287 4.71 14.92 -1.95
CA PRO A 287 4.59 15.86 -3.07
C PRO A 287 5.82 15.87 -4.00
N HIS A 288 6.55 14.76 -4.06
CA HIS A 288 7.77 14.64 -4.86
C HIS A 288 7.78 13.30 -5.60
N LEU A 289 8.36 13.29 -6.80
CA LEU A 289 8.46 12.06 -7.61
C LEU A 289 9.66 11.16 -7.20
N TYR A 290 10.57 11.69 -6.39
CA TYR A 290 11.82 11.04 -6.02
C TYR A 290 12.09 11.18 -4.52
N ALA A 291 12.73 10.17 -3.94
CA ALA A 291 13.13 10.17 -2.53
C ALA A 291 14.36 11.07 -2.28
N PRO A 292 14.60 11.52 -1.04
CA PRO A 292 15.91 12.07 -0.68
C PRO A 292 16.99 10.99 -0.75
N LEU A 293 18.25 11.44 -0.80
CA LEU A 293 19.40 10.55 -0.57
C LEU A 293 19.47 10.15 0.90
N ALA A 294 19.93 8.93 1.19
CA ALA A 294 20.01 8.45 2.57
C ALA A 294 21.06 9.18 3.38
N THR A 295 22.11 9.68 2.73
CA THR A 295 23.10 10.56 3.38
C THR A 295 22.55 11.93 3.78
N ASP A 296 21.35 12.31 3.33
CA ASP A 296 20.68 13.56 3.71
C ASP A 296 19.64 13.36 4.83
N LEU A 297 19.34 12.10 5.20
CA LEU A 297 18.48 11.73 6.33
C LEU A 297 19.23 11.84 7.66
N VAL A 298 19.66 13.05 7.99
CA VAL A 298 20.37 13.42 9.23
C VAL A 298 19.60 14.49 9.99
N ASP A 299 19.97 14.75 11.25
CA ASP A 299 19.31 15.74 12.12
C ASP A 299 17.80 15.52 12.22
N LEU A 300 17.36 14.26 12.31
CA LEU A 300 15.94 13.90 12.23
C LEU A 300 15.17 14.23 13.51
N ALA A 301 15.85 14.36 14.64
CA ALA A 301 15.23 14.53 15.96
C ALA A 301 14.35 15.79 16.09
N GLU A 302 14.53 16.79 15.22
CA GLU A 302 13.75 18.04 15.22
C GLU A 302 12.53 17.99 14.29
N ILE A 303 12.32 16.90 13.56
CA ILE A 303 11.19 16.77 12.64
C ILE A 303 9.95 16.39 13.46
N ASP A 304 9.00 17.31 13.50
CA ASP A 304 7.66 17.07 14.01
C ASP A 304 6.69 16.86 12.85
N VAL A 305 5.77 15.91 13.01
CA VAL A 305 4.83 15.50 11.97
C VAL A 305 3.44 15.51 12.58
N ASP A 306 2.57 16.32 11.99
CA ASP A 306 1.15 16.34 12.31
C ASP A 306 0.34 16.18 11.03
N PHE A 307 -0.78 15.49 11.14
CA PHE A 307 -1.66 15.20 10.03
C PHE A 307 -3.07 15.70 10.30
N ASN A 308 -3.62 16.41 9.31
CA ASN A 308 -5.06 16.56 9.25
C ASN A 308 -5.67 15.28 8.71
N ARG A 309 -6.65 14.70 9.41
CA ARG A 309 -7.30 13.46 8.97
C ARG A 309 -8.03 13.62 7.63
N GLY A 310 -8.62 14.79 7.39
CA GLY A 310 -9.36 15.03 6.17
C GLY A 310 -10.58 14.13 5.98
N THR A 311 -11.06 14.04 4.75
CA THR A 311 -12.17 13.14 4.37
C THR A 311 -11.89 12.49 3.02
N PRO A 312 -12.31 11.24 2.81
CA PRO A 312 -12.13 10.60 1.51
C PRO A 312 -12.87 11.37 0.42
N PHE A 313 -12.24 11.50 -0.74
CA PHE A 313 -12.91 11.97 -1.95
C PHE A 313 -14.14 11.11 -2.27
N THR A 314 -15.16 11.75 -2.86
CA THR A 314 -16.29 11.00 -3.40
C THR A 314 -15.84 10.15 -4.60
N PRO A 315 -16.58 9.09 -4.97
CA PRO A 315 -16.19 8.23 -6.09
C PRO A 315 -15.92 8.99 -7.40
N LEU A 316 -16.68 10.03 -7.74
CA LEU A 316 -16.44 10.84 -8.93
C LEU A 316 -15.23 11.77 -8.80
N MET A 317 -14.96 12.32 -7.62
CA MET A 317 -13.76 13.12 -7.34
C MET A 317 -12.51 12.25 -7.48
N GLN A 318 -12.51 11.06 -6.88
CA GLN A 318 -11.42 10.09 -7.03
C GLN A 318 -11.22 9.66 -8.49
N LEU A 319 -12.29 9.41 -9.23
CA LEU A 319 -12.16 9.07 -10.66
C LEU A 319 -11.59 10.23 -11.46
N LEU A 320 -11.96 11.47 -11.15
CA LEU A 320 -11.38 12.65 -11.79
C LEU A 320 -9.89 12.78 -11.45
N SER A 321 -9.48 12.48 -10.22
CA SER A 321 -8.08 12.60 -9.79
C SER A 321 -7.16 11.48 -10.29
N VAL A 322 -7.70 10.30 -10.62
CA VAL A 322 -6.90 9.12 -11.01
C VAL A 322 -6.96 8.84 -12.51
N LEU A 323 -8.10 9.05 -13.17
CA LEU A 323 -8.24 8.66 -14.57
C LEU A 323 -7.49 9.60 -15.51
N PRO A 324 -6.89 9.07 -16.59
CA PRO A 324 -6.45 9.90 -17.69
C PRO A 324 -7.64 10.30 -18.58
N ALA A 325 -7.51 11.39 -19.35
CA ALA A 325 -8.60 11.94 -20.17
C ALA A 325 -9.21 10.93 -21.17
N GLN A 326 -8.40 9.98 -21.66
CA GLN A 326 -8.82 8.91 -22.57
C GLN A 326 -9.83 7.93 -21.95
N SER A 327 -9.95 7.92 -20.62
CA SER A 327 -10.92 7.13 -19.86
C SER A 327 -12.11 7.97 -19.35
N GLY A 328 -12.22 9.23 -19.79
CA GLY A 328 -13.24 10.18 -19.34
C GLY A 328 -14.69 9.72 -19.56
N GLN A 329 -14.94 8.73 -20.41
CA GLN A 329 -16.25 8.08 -20.58
C GLN A 329 -16.81 7.44 -19.30
N LEU A 330 -15.95 7.16 -18.31
CA LEU A 330 -16.36 6.61 -17.01
C LEU A 330 -16.99 7.69 -16.10
N LEU A 331 -16.72 8.97 -16.39
CA LEU A 331 -17.23 10.14 -15.68
C LEU A 331 -18.48 10.73 -16.38
N PRO A 332 -19.34 11.43 -15.62
CA PRO A 332 -20.40 12.27 -16.18
C PRO A 332 -19.85 13.33 -17.15
N ALA A 333 -20.69 13.82 -18.06
CA ALA A 333 -20.29 14.82 -19.06
C ALA A 333 -19.59 16.06 -18.46
N PRO A 334 -20.14 16.76 -17.44
CA PRO A 334 -19.49 17.97 -16.91
C PRO A 334 -18.14 17.68 -16.23
N TYR A 335 -17.95 16.50 -15.63
CA TYR A 335 -16.66 16.09 -15.07
C TYR A 335 -15.64 15.76 -16.17
N ARG A 336 -16.10 15.14 -17.26
CA ARG A 336 -15.26 14.80 -18.41
C ARG A 336 -14.74 16.05 -19.10
N GLU A 337 -15.57 17.08 -19.24
CA GLU A 337 -15.20 18.35 -19.84
C GLU A 337 -14.02 19.01 -19.10
N LEU A 338 -13.95 18.88 -17.77
CA LEU A 338 -12.81 19.35 -16.98
C LEU A 338 -11.47 18.69 -17.37
N MET A 339 -11.49 17.49 -17.96
CA MET A 339 -10.29 16.78 -18.38
C MET A 339 -9.89 17.08 -19.83
N THR A 340 -10.84 17.48 -20.67
CA THR A 340 -10.66 17.55 -22.13
C THR A 340 -10.71 18.96 -22.70
N ASP A 341 -11.37 19.90 -22.02
CA ASP A 341 -11.42 21.30 -22.44
C ASP A 341 -10.08 21.97 -22.15
N GLU A 342 -9.45 22.56 -23.18
CA GLU A 342 -8.19 23.30 -23.05
C GLU A 342 -8.32 24.55 -22.16
N LEU A 343 -9.55 25.08 -22.01
CA LEU A 343 -9.85 26.20 -21.12
C LEU A 343 -10.17 25.77 -19.68
N SER A 344 -10.21 24.46 -19.42
CA SER A 344 -10.43 23.94 -18.07
C SER A 344 -9.32 24.42 -17.13
N PRO A 345 -9.66 24.83 -15.88
CA PRO A 345 -8.63 25.10 -14.87
C PRO A 345 -7.78 23.86 -14.54
N LEU A 346 -8.26 22.66 -14.89
CA LEU A 346 -7.56 21.40 -14.66
C LEU A 346 -6.80 20.87 -15.88
N ALA A 347 -6.86 21.53 -17.04
CA ALA A 347 -6.29 21.02 -18.29
C ALA A 347 -4.81 20.62 -18.18
N ARG A 348 -4.01 21.38 -17.41
CA ARG A 348 -2.58 21.12 -17.19
C ARG A 348 -2.29 19.78 -16.48
N PHE A 349 -3.28 19.21 -15.77
CA PHE A 349 -3.13 17.95 -15.04
C PHE A 349 -3.46 16.72 -15.88
N TYR A 350 -3.96 16.91 -17.12
CA TYR A 350 -4.28 15.84 -18.05
C TYR A 350 -3.47 15.95 -19.35
N PRO A 351 -2.13 15.84 -19.27
CA PRO A 351 -1.29 15.98 -20.46
C PRO A 351 -1.58 14.85 -21.46
N GLY A 352 -1.59 15.21 -22.76
CA GLY A 352 -1.75 14.22 -23.83
C GLY A 352 -0.57 13.24 -23.95
N ASP A 353 0.64 13.75 -23.68
CA ASP A 353 1.90 13.00 -23.62
C ASP A 353 2.65 13.40 -22.35
N PHE A 354 3.40 12.46 -21.76
CA PHE A 354 4.21 12.70 -20.55
C PHE A 354 5.54 11.98 -20.65
N GLU A 355 6.52 12.49 -19.91
CA GLU A 355 7.85 11.87 -19.83
C GLU A 355 7.85 10.74 -18.79
N THR A 356 8.70 9.74 -19.04
CA THR A 356 9.00 8.69 -18.07
C THR A 356 10.49 8.60 -17.82
N ASP A 357 10.86 8.33 -16.58
CA ASP A 357 12.24 8.13 -16.15
C ASP A 357 12.38 6.70 -15.61
N LEU A 358 13.13 5.86 -16.32
CA LEU A 358 13.42 4.48 -15.88
C LEU A 358 14.09 4.45 -14.50
N ASN A 359 14.79 5.52 -14.11
CA ASN A 359 15.44 5.68 -12.82
C ASN A 359 16.30 4.47 -12.39
N GLY A 360 16.94 3.80 -13.34
CA GLY A 360 17.82 2.65 -13.11
C GLY A 360 17.10 1.29 -13.13
N LYS A 361 15.78 1.28 -13.31
CA LYS A 361 14.98 0.07 -13.49
C LYS A 361 15.07 -0.44 -14.94
N ARG A 362 14.80 -1.73 -15.11
CA ARG A 362 14.96 -2.42 -16.41
C ARG A 362 13.66 -2.44 -17.21
N ASN A 363 12.52 -2.50 -16.54
CA ASN A 363 11.23 -2.59 -17.20
C ASN A 363 10.56 -1.23 -17.22
N SER A 364 9.89 -0.90 -18.33
CA SER A 364 9.22 0.40 -18.50
C SER A 364 8.08 0.62 -17.50
N TRP A 365 7.43 -0.44 -17.03
CA TRP A 365 6.36 -0.35 -16.02
C TRP A 365 6.88 0.01 -14.61
N GLU A 366 8.19 0.01 -14.40
CA GLU A 366 8.82 0.47 -13.15
C GLU A 366 9.31 1.93 -13.25
N SER A 367 9.06 2.60 -14.38
CA SER A 367 9.51 3.98 -14.60
C SER A 367 8.72 4.95 -13.75
N VAL A 368 9.39 6.00 -13.27
CA VAL A 368 8.74 7.16 -12.68
C VAL A 368 8.01 7.91 -13.79
N VAL A 369 6.70 8.08 -13.64
CA VAL A 369 5.84 8.80 -14.57
C VAL A 369 5.78 10.27 -14.18
N ARG A 370 6.23 11.17 -15.07
CA ARG A 370 6.34 12.61 -14.78
C ARG A 370 5.06 13.34 -15.18
N ILE A 371 4.05 13.28 -14.31
CA ILE A 371 2.79 14.01 -14.44
C ILE A 371 2.68 14.98 -13.25
N PRO A 372 2.18 16.21 -13.44
CA PRO A 372 1.96 17.13 -12.33
C PRO A 372 0.93 16.57 -11.34
N PHE A 373 1.20 16.71 -10.03
CA PHE A 373 0.23 16.42 -8.99
C PHE A 373 -0.99 17.31 -9.13
N LEU A 374 -2.18 16.73 -9.00
CA LEU A 374 -3.43 17.46 -9.08
C LEU A 374 -3.54 18.43 -7.89
N ASP A 375 -3.90 19.68 -8.20
CA ASP A 375 -4.21 20.70 -7.19
C ASP A 375 -5.64 20.49 -6.69
N GLU A 376 -5.76 20.08 -5.42
CA GLU A 376 -7.04 19.80 -4.78
C GLU A 376 -7.93 21.05 -4.72
N GLU A 377 -7.38 22.22 -4.36
CA GLU A 377 -8.17 23.46 -4.26
C GLU A 377 -8.72 23.88 -5.62
N ALA A 378 -7.91 23.74 -6.67
CA ALA A 378 -8.34 23.99 -8.04
C ALA A 378 -9.43 23.00 -8.49
N MET A 379 -9.28 21.71 -8.16
CA MET A 379 -10.28 20.68 -8.46
C MET A 379 -11.60 20.99 -7.76
N MET A 380 -11.57 21.26 -6.46
CA MET A 380 -12.76 21.56 -5.67
C MET A 380 -13.46 22.83 -6.18
N SER A 381 -12.71 23.88 -6.48
CA SER A 381 -13.24 25.12 -7.05
C SER A 381 -13.92 24.90 -8.41
N ALA A 382 -13.37 24.02 -9.26
CA ALA A 382 -13.96 23.69 -10.55
C ALA A 382 -15.25 22.87 -10.39
N LEU A 383 -15.29 21.95 -9.42
CA LEU A 383 -16.46 21.13 -9.13
C LEU A 383 -17.60 21.93 -8.52
N ASP A 384 -17.31 22.95 -7.71
CA ASP A 384 -18.31 23.85 -7.10
C ASP A 384 -19.11 24.66 -8.13
N LEU A 385 -18.58 24.82 -9.35
CA LEU A 385 -19.27 25.50 -10.45
C LEU A 385 -20.33 24.62 -11.14
N ILE A 386 -20.28 23.30 -10.94
CA ILE A 386 -21.22 22.35 -11.54
C ILE A 386 -22.51 22.33 -10.71
N ASP A 387 -23.65 22.69 -11.32
CA ASP A 387 -24.95 22.50 -10.67
C ASP A 387 -25.33 21.01 -10.69
N HIS A 388 -24.90 20.28 -9.66
CA HIS A 388 -25.15 18.84 -9.53
C HIS A 388 -26.64 18.46 -9.58
N LYS A 389 -27.59 19.37 -9.31
CA LYS A 389 -29.03 19.06 -9.40
C LYS A 389 -29.51 19.05 -10.83
N ARG A 390 -28.90 19.85 -11.71
CA ARG A 390 -29.30 20.02 -13.12
C ARG A 390 -28.42 19.24 -14.07
N GLU A 391 -27.12 19.20 -13.82
CA GLU A 391 -26.12 18.66 -14.76
C GLU A 391 -25.84 17.18 -14.55
N LEU A 392 -26.02 16.66 -13.33
CA LEU A 392 -25.93 15.24 -13.07
C LEU A 392 -27.31 14.58 -13.11
N THR A 393 -27.37 13.36 -13.61
CA THR A 393 -28.56 12.53 -13.49
C THR A 393 -28.76 12.06 -12.04
N PRO A 394 -30.00 11.68 -11.64
CA PRO A 394 -30.25 11.11 -10.32
C PRO A 394 -29.38 9.87 -10.01
N GLN A 395 -29.10 9.03 -11.03
CA GLN A 395 -28.26 7.84 -10.88
C GLN A 395 -26.79 8.20 -10.66
N GLU A 396 -26.29 9.25 -11.32
CA GLU A 396 -24.92 9.74 -11.12
C GLU A 396 -24.70 10.32 -9.75
N ARG A 397 -25.67 11.11 -9.24
CA ARG A 397 -25.63 11.58 -7.86
C ARG A 397 -25.62 10.43 -6.87
N LEU A 398 -26.48 9.43 -7.07
CA LEU A 398 -26.59 8.28 -6.17
C LEU A 398 -25.30 7.45 -6.13
N ARG A 399 -24.64 7.21 -7.27
CA ARG A 399 -23.36 6.47 -7.31
C ARG A 399 -22.17 7.26 -6.75
N ASN A 400 -22.33 8.56 -6.53
CA ASN A 400 -21.29 9.43 -5.96
C ASN A 400 -21.39 9.55 -4.43
N LEU A 401 -22.40 8.92 -3.81
CA LEU A 401 -22.50 8.88 -2.35
C LEU A 401 -21.67 7.72 -1.80
N PRO A 402 -21.09 7.87 -0.58
CA PRO A 402 -20.48 6.76 0.11
C PRO A 402 -21.52 5.68 0.42
N GLY A 403 -21.09 4.43 0.28
CA GLY A 403 -21.85 3.22 0.53
C GLY A 403 -21.74 2.74 1.97
N ARG A 404 -22.22 1.51 2.19
CA ARG A 404 -22.10 0.81 3.47
C ARG A 404 -21.81 -0.66 3.24
N GLU A 405 -21.21 -1.29 4.24
CA GLU A 405 -21.00 -2.73 4.24
C GLU A 405 -22.34 -3.48 4.33
N HIS A 406 -22.40 -4.64 3.70
CA HIS A 406 -23.54 -5.54 3.77
C HIS A 406 -23.15 -6.81 4.53
N SER A 407 -23.90 -7.14 5.58
CA SER A 407 -23.71 -8.37 6.36
C SER A 407 -24.81 -9.37 6.04
N PHE A 408 -24.43 -10.62 5.83
CA PHE A 408 -25.32 -11.73 5.49
C PHE A 408 -25.07 -12.88 6.47
N VAL A 409 -26.16 -13.41 7.03
CA VAL A 409 -26.13 -14.58 7.92
C VAL A 409 -27.06 -15.63 7.32
N PRO A 410 -26.53 -16.80 6.91
CA PRO A 410 -27.35 -17.90 6.40
C PRO A 410 -28.33 -18.40 7.45
N ASP A 411 -29.59 -18.63 7.06
CA ASP A 411 -30.57 -19.23 7.95
C ASP A 411 -30.34 -20.76 8.04
N SER A 412 -29.82 -21.20 9.20
CA SER A 412 -29.54 -22.60 9.50
C SER A 412 -30.82 -23.45 9.63
N SER A 413 -31.99 -22.84 9.76
CA SER A 413 -33.27 -23.53 10.03
C SER A 413 -34.18 -23.72 8.82
N ALA A 414 -33.98 -22.98 7.73
CA ALA A 414 -35.05 -22.70 6.77
C ALA A 414 -35.32 -23.64 5.56
N ALA A 415 -34.78 -24.85 5.35
CA ALA A 415 -34.92 -25.62 4.07
C ALA A 415 -34.54 -24.86 2.75
N PRO A 416 -34.03 -25.52 1.69
CA PRO A 416 -33.72 -24.85 0.43
C PRO A 416 -34.98 -24.29 -0.26
N GLU A 417 -34.92 -23.08 -0.86
CA GLU A 417 -36.05 -22.52 -1.62
C GLU A 417 -36.45 -23.41 -2.82
N GLU A 418 -35.51 -24.19 -3.37
CA GLU A 418 -35.81 -25.20 -4.40
C GLU A 418 -36.66 -26.37 -3.89
N GLU A 419 -36.59 -26.73 -2.60
CA GLU A 419 -37.47 -27.73 -1.99
C GLU A 419 -38.84 -27.15 -1.64
N GLN A 420 -38.90 -25.87 -1.24
CA GLN A 420 -40.18 -25.19 -0.99
C GLN A 420 -40.99 -24.97 -2.27
N ARG A 421 -40.34 -24.68 -3.41
CA ARG A 421 -41.01 -24.62 -4.71
C ARG A 421 -41.53 -25.97 -5.20
N LYS A 422 -40.84 -27.07 -4.85
CA LYS A 422 -41.29 -28.44 -5.18
C LYS A 422 -42.42 -28.92 -4.26
N SER A 423 -42.42 -28.52 -2.99
CA SER A 423 -43.51 -28.84 -2.06
C SER A 423 -44.79 -28.02 -2.32
N SER A 424 -44.69 -26.79 -2.82
CA SER A 424 -45.83 -25.98 -3.26
C SER A 424 -46.41 -26.36 -4.63
N ALA A 425 -45.72 -27.23 -5.38
CA ALA A 425 -46.10 -27.67 -6.72
C ALA A 425 -46.60 -29.13 -6.78
N SER A 426 -46.82 -29.77 -5.63
CA SER A 426 -47.46 -31.09 -5.55
C SER A 426 -48.92 -30.91 -5.10
N PRO A 427 -49.91 -31.42 -5.85
CA PRO A 427 -51.34 -31.17 -5.63
C PRO A 427 -51.91 -31.82 -4.37
#